data_AF-A0AAP0JG06-F1
#
_entry.id   AF-A0AAP0JG06-F1
#
_cell.length_a   1.000
_cell.length_b   1.000
_cell.length_c   1.000
_cell.angle_alpha   90.00
_cell.angle_beta   90.00
_cell.angle_gamma   90.00
#
_symmetry.space_group_name_H-M   'P 1'
#
loop_
_entity.id
_entity.type
_entity.pdbx_description
1 polymer ?
#
loop_
_entity_poly.entity_id
_entity_poly.type
_entity_poly.pdbx_seq_one_letter_code
_entity_poly.pdbx_strand_id
1 'polypeptide(L)'
;MVEDWISRAYTRQRKGRAGRVNPGFCFCLYTQHRYKNLMCPYQVPEMLRMPLEELCLQIKSLSLGYIRPFLMRAIQPPQEEAITSSLSVLYEVDKISLYIYIYIYIYIYIYIF
;
A
#
# COMPACT_ATOMS: atom_id res chain seq x y z
N MET A 1 9.30 1.03 -5.99
CA MET A 1 8.95 2.37 -5.47
C MET A 1 9.48 3.40 -6.47
N VAL A 2 8.62 4.26 -6.98
CA VAL A 2 9.04 5.40 -7.83
C VAL A 2 9.51 6.51 -6.91
N GLU A 3 10.66 7.12 -7.21
CA GLU A 3 11.16 8.26 -6.45
C GLU A 3 10.27 9.48 -6.71
N ASP A 4 9.80 10.12 -5.64
CA ASP A 4 9.00 11.34 -5.73
C ASP A 4 9.39 12.32 -4.62
N TRP A 5 9.05 13.58 -4.82
CA TRP A 5 9.32 14.67 -3.90
C TRP A 5 8.41 14.59 -2.67
N ILE A 6 9.00 14.89 -1.51
CA ILE A 6 8.23 14.93 -0.27
C ILE A 6 7.19 16.05 -0.29
N SER A 7 6.08 15.82 0.40
CA SER A 7 5.07 16.87 0.62
C SER A 7 5.56 17.93 1.60
N ARG A 8 4.93 19.11 1.56
CA ARG A 8 5.23 20.21 2.49
C ARG A 8 4.97 19.82 3.94
N ALA A 9 3.95 19.00 4.21
CA ALA A 9 3.67 18.47 5.54
C ALA A 9 4.84 17.63 6.08
N TYR A 10 5.40 16.73 5.25
CA TYR A 10 6.56 15.92 5.63
C TYR A 10 7.82 16.75 5.89
N THR A 11 8.07 17.77 5.06
CA THR A 11 9.13 18.74 5.31
C THR A 11 8.99 19.40 6.68
N ARG A 12 7.79 19.88 7.02
CA ARG A 12 7.51 20.54 8.31
C ARG A 12 7.76 19.58 9.48
N GLN A 13 7.33 18.32 9.34
CA GLN A 13 7.61 17.29 10.34
C GLN A 13 9.13 17.05 10.52
N ARG A 14 9.90 16.97 9.43
CA ARG A 14 11.36 16.79 9.50
C ARG A 14 12.05 17.98 10.16
N LYS A 15 11.66 19.21 9.79
CA LYS A 15 12.15 20.44 10.44
C LYS A 15 11.90 20.41 11.95
N GLY A 16 10.71 19.96 12.38
CA GLY A 16 10.35 19.87 13.79
C GLY A 16 11.23 18.92 14.62
N ARG A 17 11.94 17.97 13.99
CA ARG A 17 12.82 17.03 14.71
C ARG A 17 14.09 17.70 15.23
N ALA A 18 14.58 18.76 14.59
CA ALA A 18 15.83 19.43 14.97
C ALA A 18 15.70 20.31 16.22
N GLY A 19 14.49 20.69 16.62
CA GLY A 19 14.23 21.67 17.68
C GLY A 19 13.68 21.10 18.99
N ARG A 20 13.85 19.81 19.27
CA ARG A 20 13.21 19.16 20.43
C ARG A 20 13.85 19.50 21.78
N VAL A 21 15.18 19.66 21.79
CA VAL A 21 15.96 19.82 23.02
C VAL A 21 16.54 21.23 23.09
N ASN A 22 17.05 21.74 21.97
CA ASN A 22 17.62 23.07 21.82
C ASN A 22 17.30 23.60 20.42
N PRO A 23 17.45 24.91 20.16
CA PRO A 23 17.38 25.45 18.81
C PRO A 23 18.33 24.69 17.87
N GLY A 24 17.80 24.21 16.75
CA GLY A 24 18.54 23.40 15.79
C GLY A 24 18.29 23.83 14.35
N PHE A 25 19.17 23.38 13.46
CA PHE A 25 19.12 23.68 12.03
C PHE A 25 18.57 22.50 11.23
N CYS A 26 17.83 22.80 10.17
CA CYS A 26 17.34 21.80 9.21
C CYS A 26 17.68 22.28 7.80
N PHE A 27 18.58 21.56 7.14
CA PHE A 27 18.98 21.82 5.76
C PHE A 27 18.05 21.08 4.80
N CYS A 28 17.51 21.81 3.84
CA CYS A 28 16.52 21.31 2.89
C CYS A 28 17.09 21.36 1.46
N LEU A 29 17.23 20.21 0.82
CA LEU A 29 17.85 20.06 -0.51
C LEU A 29 16.82 20.28 -1.64
N TYR A 30 16.18 21.45 -1.66
CA TYR A 30 15.27 21.87 -2.73
C TYR A 30 15.14 23.39 -2.77
N THR A 31 14.72 23.94 -3.92
CA THR A 31 14.53 25.39 -4.08
C THR A 31 13.25 25.87 -3.41
N GLN A 32 13.23 27.15 -3.02
CA GLN A 32 12.02 27.76 -2.45
C GLN A 32 10.84 27.77 -3.44
N HIS A 33 11.14 27.95 -4.73
CA HIS A 33 10.13 27.84 -5.80
C HIS A 33 9.48 26.45 -5.79
N ARG A 34 10.28 25.37 -5.73
CA ARG A 34 9.78 24.00 -5.70
C ARG A 34 8.89 23.76 -4.47
N TYR A 35 9.33 24.21 -3.29
CA TYR A 35 8.54 24.08 -2.07
C TYR A 35 7.20 24.82 -2.13
N LYS A 36 7.15 26.03 -2.71
CA LYS A 36 5.92 26.83 -2.74
C LYS A 36 4.93 26.39 -3.83
N ASN A 37 5.44 26.05 -5.02
CA ASN A 37 4.62 25.94 -6.23
C ASN A 37 4.45 24.52 -6.74
N LEU A 38 5.41 23.62 -6.47
CA LEU A 38 5.45 22.28 -7.09
C LEU A 38 5.17 21.16 -6.08
N MET A 39 5.55 21.33 -4.81
CA MET A 39 5.33 20.33 -3.77
C MET A 39 3.87 20.31 -3.31
N CYS A 40 3.29 19.11 -3.24
CA CYS A 40 1.96 18.90 -2.70
C CYS A 40 1.90 19.32 -1.21
N PRO A 41 0.77 19.86 -0.73
CA PRO A 41 0.59 20.17 0.70
C PRO A 41 0.71 18.92 1.57
N TYR A 42 0.05 17.84 1.14
CA TYR A 42 -0.01 16.55 1.83
C TYR A 42 0.26 15.44 0.82
N GLN A 43 0.83 14.34 1.30
CA GLN A 43 1.05 13.16 0.48
C GLN A 43 -0.27 12.43 0.25
N VAL A 44 -0.42 11.83 -0.93
CA VAL A 44 -1.57 10.98 -1.24
C VAL A 44 -1.60 9.78 -0.28
N PRO A 45 -2.77 9.47 0.33
CA PRO A 45 -2.92 8.33 1.22
C PRO A 45 -2.45 7.03 0.59
N GLU A 46 -1.87 6.15 1.42
CA GLU A 46 -1.34 4.87 0.98
C GLU A 46 -2.36 3.98 0.28
N MET A 47 -3.58 3.94 0.82
CA MET A 47 -4.72 3.20 0.27
C MET A 47 -5.07 3.57 -1.18
N LEU A 48 -4.73 4.79 -1.63
CA LEU A 48 -5.03 5.24 -2.98
C LEU A 48 -3.88 5.02 -3.97
N ARG A 49 -2.69 4.64 -3.48
CA ARG A 49 -1.46 4.55 -4.30
C ARG A 49 -0.79 3.18 -4.26
N MET A 50 -1.23 2.28 -3.40
CA MET A 50 -0.66 0.95 -3.24
C MET A 50 -1.67 -0.14 -3.62
N PRO A 51 -1.18 -1.29 -4.09
CA PRO A 51 -2.04 -2.41 -4.39
C PRO A 51 -2.62 -2.97 -3.08
N LEU A 52 -3.86 -3.47 -3.14
CA LEU A 52 -4.72 -3.69 -1.97
C LEU A 52 -4.75 -5.16 -1.52
N GLU A 53 -3.90 -6.04 -2.04
CA GLU A 53 -3.95 -7.49 -1.81
C GLU A 53 -3.77 -7.80 -0.32
N GLU A 54 -2.75 -7.20 0.31
CA GLU A 54 -2.48 -7.37 1.74
C GLU A 54 -3.65 -6.87 2.59
N LEU A 55 -4.20 -5.71 2.26
CA LEU A 55 -5.35 -5.15 2.97
C LEU A 55 -6.61 -6.03 2.83
N CYS A 56 -6.86 -6.57 1.61
CA CYS A 56 -7.94 -7.51 1.36
C CYS A 56 -7.81 -8.78 2.21
N LEU A 57 -6.59 -9.32 2.32
CA LEU A 57 -6.30 -10.49 3.15
C LEU A 57 -6.49 -10.18 4.64
N GLN A 58 -6.03 -9.02 5.12
CA GLN A 58 -6.23 -8.58 6.51
C GLN A 58 -7.72 -8.45 6.85
N ILE A 59 -8.53 -7.87 5.97
CA ILE A 59 -9.99 -7.75 6.16
C ILE A 59 -10.63 -9.13 6.32
N LYS A 60 -10.21 -10.11 5.51
CA LYS A 60 -10.69 -11.49 5.60
C LYS A 60 -10.21 -12.20 6.86
N SER A 61 -8.93 -12.07 7.21
CA SER A 61 -8.36 -12.65 8.43
C SER A 61 -9.06 -12.15 9.69
N LEU A 62 -9.40 -10.87 9.74
CA LEU A 62 -10.12 -10.24 10.85
C LEU A 62 -11.64 -10.44 10.80
N SER A 63 -12.16 -11.20 9.82
CA SER A 63 -13.60 -11.46 9.65
C SER A 63 -14.47 -10.20 9.59
N LEU A 64 -13.97 -9.11 9.00
CA LEU A 64 -14.65 -7.81 8.94
C LEU A 64 -15.77 -7.72 7.87
N GLY A 65 -16.16 -8.87 7.31
CA GLY A 65 -17.22 -9.01 6.31
C GLY A 65 -16.72 -9.02 4.86
N TYR A 66 -17.51 -8.43 3.97
CA TYR A 66 -17.16 -8.33 2.54
C TYR A 66 -16.17 -7.18 2.30
N ILE A 67 -15.14 -7.45 1.51
CA ILE A 67 -14.02 -6.52 1.25
C ILE A 67 -14.52 -5.21 0.63
N ARG A 68 -15.33 -5.28 -0.43
CA ARG A 68 -15.85 -4.10 -1.16
C ARG A 68 -16.65 -3.16 -0.23
N PRO A 69 -17.74 -3.59 0.43
CA PRO A 69 -18.49 -2.73 1.37
C PRO A 69 -17.63 -2.20 2.51
N PHE A 70 -16.65 -2.97 2.99
CA PHE A 70 -15.77 -2.52 4.05
C PHE A 70 -14.90 -1.35 3.60
N LEU A 71 -14.23 -1.47 2.45
CA LEU A 71 -13.34 -0.42 1.91
C LEU A 71 -14.10 0.85 1.52
N MET A 72 -15.35 0.73 1.06
CA MET A 72 -16.20 1.89 0.73
C MET A 72 -16.61 2.73 1.94
N ARG A 73 -16.48 2.21 3.17
CA ARG A 73 -16.72 2.97 4.41
C ARG A 73 -15.50 3.77 4.89
N ALA A 74 -14.35 3.66 4.22
CA ALA A 74 -13.16 4.40 4.59
C ALA A 74 -13.34 5.91 4.37
N ILE A 75 -12.58 6.73 5.11
CA ILE A 75 -12.61 8.21 5.01
C ILE A 75 -12.35 8.67 3.57
N GLN A 76 -11.44 7.98 2.88
CA GLN A 76 -11.15 8.18 1.47
C GLN A 76 -11.15 6.80 0.81
N PRO A 77 -12.27 6.39 0.19
CA PRO A 77 -12.37 5.07 -0.41
C PRO A 77 -11.45 4.96 -1.63
N PRO A 78 -10.85 3.77 -1.87
CA PRO A 78 -10.06 3.51 -3.07
C PRO A 78 -10.97 3.41 -4.31
N GLN A 79 -10.36 3.50 -5.49
CA GLN A 79 -11.06 3.29 -6.76
C GLN A 79 -11.55 1.84 -6.88
N GLU A 80 -12.71 1.61 -7.49
CA GLU A 80 -13.28 0.27 -7.62
C GLU A 80 -12.42 -0.65 -8.49
N GLU A 81 -11.73 -0.08 -9.48
CA GLU A 81 -10.79 -0.79 -10.35
C GLU A 81 -9.63 -1.35 -9.54
N ALA A 82 -9.11 -0.58 -8.57
CA ALA A 82 -8.03 -1.02 -7.70
C ALA A 82 -8.46 -2.21 -6.83
N ILE A 83 -9.68 -2.17 -6.26
CA ILE A 83 -10.23 -3.30 -5.50
C ILE A 83 -10.38 -4.53 -6.38
N THR A 84 -10.93 -4.35 -7.58
CA THR A 84 -11.17 -5.45 -8.52
C THR A 84 -9.85 -6.10 -8.96
N SER A 85 -8.85 -5.28 -9.28
CA SER A 85 -7.50 -5.73 -9.67
C SER A 85 -6.84 -6.55 -8.56
N SER A 86 -6.86 -6.07 -7.32
CA SER A 86 -6.28 -6.82 -6.20
C SER A 86 -7.04 -8.13 -5.90
N LEU A 87 -8.37 -8.14 -6.05
CA LEU A 87 -9.13 -9.39 -5.94
C LEU A 87 -8.76 -10.38 -7.05
N SER A 88 -8.60 -9.95 -8.30
CA SER A 88 -8.18 -10.85 -9.38
C SER A 88 -6.80 -11.46 -9.12
N VAL A 89 -5.84 -10.66 -8.63
CA VAL A 89 -4.51 -11.16 -8.26
C VAL A 89 -4.61 -12.22 -7.16
N LEU A 90 -5.40 -11.98 -6.12
CA LEU A 90 -5.61 -12.95 -5.04
C LEU A 90 -6.24 -14.26 -5.55
N TYR A 91 -7.21 -14.18 -6.45
CA TYR A 91 -7.80 -15.37 -7.07
C TYR A 91 -6.80 -16.14 -7.94
N GLU A 92 -5.90 -15.46 -8.64
CA GLU A 92 -4.85 -16.11 -9.42
C GLU A 92 -3.83 -16.82 -8.51
N VAL A 93 -3.40 -16.18 -7.43
CA VAL A 93 -2.49 -16.78 -6.44
C VAL A 93 -3.09 -18.04 -5.81
N ASP A 94 -4.37 -18.00 -5.45
CA ASP A 94 -5.08 -19.16 -4.88
C ASP A 94 -5.15 -20.33 -5.88
N LYS A 95 -5.46 -20.05 -7.15
CA LYS A 95 -5.44 -21.06 -8.22
C LYS A 95 -4.07 -21.68 -8.42
N ILE A 96 -3.00 -20.87 -8.41
CA ILE A 96 -1.63 -21.36 -8.55
C ILE A 96 -1.29 -22.30 -7.38
N SER A 97 -1.66 -21.93 -6.16
CA SER A 97 -1.45 -22.75 -4.97
C SER A 97 -2.15 -24.11 -5.09
N LEU A 98 -3.43 -24.12 -5.50
CA LEU A 98 -4.20 -25.35 -5.69
C LEU A 98 -3.61 -26.22 -6.81
N TYR A 99 -3.19 -25.62 -7.93
CA TYR A 99 -2.58 -26.35 -9.05
C TYR A 99 -1.28 -27.04 -8.67
N ILE A 100 -0.41 -26.34 -7.93
CA ILE A 100 0.84 -26.91 -7.40
C ILE A 100 0.54 -28.07 -6.45
N TYR A 101 -0.43 -27.90 -5.54
CA TYR A 101 -0.81 -28.96 -4.60
C TYR A 101 -1.32 -30.21 -5.33
N ILE A 102 -2.21 -30.04 -6.32
CA ILE A 102 -2.73 -31.15 -7.13
C ILE A 102 -1.60 -31.81 -7.93
N TYR A 103 -0.71 -31.03 -8.55
CA TYR A 103 0.40 -31.56 -9.33
C TYR A 103 1.36 -32.39 -8.46
N ILE A 104 1.75 -31.88 -7.29
CA ILE A 104 2.59 -32.61 -6.34
C ILE A 104 1.90 -33.89 -5.87
N TYR A 105 0.60 -33.81 -5.52
CA TYR A 105 -0.17 -34.98 -5.09
C TYR A 105 -0.22 -36.08 -6.16
N ILE A 106 -0.54 -35.71 -7.41
CA ILE A 106 -0.57 -36.64 -8.55
C ILE A 106 0.83 -37.23 -8.81
N TYR A 107 1.88 -36.39 -8.77
CA TYR A 107 3.25 -36.85 -8.98
C TYR A 107 3.67 -37.87 -7.92
N ILE A 108 3.39 -37.60 -6.64
CA ILE A 108 3.65 -38.56 -5.55
C ILE A 108 2.86 -39.86 -5.78
N TYR A 109 1.58 -39.77 -6.13
CA TYR A 109 0.74 -40.96 -6.34
C TYR A 109 1.19 -41.82 -7.54
N ILE A 110 1.73 -41.22 -8.60
CA ILE A 110 2.14 -41.95 -9.81
C ILE A 110 3.56 -42.51 -9.71
N TYR A 111 4.48 -41.79 -9.06
CA TYR A 111 5.92 -42.12 -9.10
C TYR A 111 6.46 -42.67 -7.78
N ILE A 112 5.76 -42.49 -6.66
CA ILE A 112 6.22 -42.94 -5.33
C ILE A 112 5.37 -44.09 -4.79
N PHE A 113 4.05 -44.07 -5.02
CA PHE A 113 3.13 -45.18 -4.67
C PHE A 113 2.87 -46.08 -5.87
#